data_AF-K1XCD3-F1
#
_entry.id   AF-K1XCD3-F1
#
_cell.length_a   1.000
_cell.length_b   1.000
_cell.length_c   1.000
_cell.angle_alpha   90.00
_cell.angle_beta   90.00
_cell.angle_gamma   90.00
#
_symmetry.space_group_name_H-M   'P 1'
#
loop_
_entity.id
_entity.type
_entity.pdbx_description
1 polymer ?
#
loop_
_entity_poly.entity_id
_entity_poly.type
_entity_poly.pdbx_seq_one_letter_code
_entity_poly.pdbx_strand_id
1 'polypeptide(L)'
;MVTNTTNSNPIINLSDSAGEMSPQTNSIFEKLPTGSIVSAIGNSIYGINHRQTPGAIQINKDYFGLTFFTRPELNLTTANIQAIRQLGPLLTNERNSLQRIIRCLLDRRLSRNPDESLTSDLVDEQMAFIPMLTNHLLSISGWPDLTVESFTSQQGVYKESFSMIDSVALDYSTYNITANFRNIPGDPITLLFFIWEHYASNVFQGTMVPYPDKIIQNEIDYNTRIYRLVLDSSKTYVKKIAACGAAYPEATPIGAAFNYEHDRPINSSNDQISIPFKCMGAIYLDDILIYEFNKTSELFNDTLAPDADLIGGRIARLYRDGNVPTQQELLAVSTGKHYTKVSADALPIFNNRGYPFINPDSYELEWYVPNDMYYNMLPRTR
;
A
#
# COMPACT_ATOMS: atom_id res chain seq x y z
N MET A 1 -31.39 6.83 18.12
CA MET A 1 -31.24 8.02 17.24
C MET A 1 -30.01 7.78 16.39
N VAL A 2 -30.22 7.31 15.17
CA VAL A 2 -29.14 7.09 14.19
C VAL A 2 -28.82 8.45 13.58
N THR A 3 -27.68 9.03 13.96
CA THR A 3 -27.16 10.21 13.29
C THR A 3 -26.63 9.77 11.93
N ASN A 4 -27.36 10.10 10.87
CA ASN A 4 -26.89 9.99 9.49
C ASN A 4 -25.66 10.90 9.32
N THR A 5 -24.46 10.33 9.47
CA THR A 5 -23.26 10.87 8.85
C THR A 5 -23.40 10.65 7.36
N THR A 6 -23.57 11.73 6.61
CA THR A 6 -23.56 11.71 5.16
C THR A 6 -22.18 11.22 4.70
N ASN A 7 -22.08 9.94 4.31
CA ASN A 7 -20.96 9.44 3.53
C ASN A 7 -20.95 10.20 2.20
N SER A 8 -20.23 11.30 2.14
CA SER A 8 -19.91 11.96 0.88
C SER A 8 -18.78 11.17 0.24
N ASN A 9 -19.14 10.13 -0.52
CA ASN A 9 -18.25 9.57 -1.54
C ASN A 9 -17.68 10.76 -2.35
N PRO A 10 -16.43 10.73 -2.81
CA PRO A 10 -15.89 11.80 -3.64
C PRO A 10 -16.66 11.82 -4.95
N ILE A 11 -17.66 12.68 -5.02
CA ILE A 11 -18.28 13.02 -6.30
C ILE A 11 -17.15 13.63 -7.11
N ILE A 12 -16.78 12.99 -8.22
CA ILE A 12 -15.84 13.56 -9.19
C ILE A 12 -16.49 14.86 -9.69
N ASN A 13 -16.18 15.97 -9.03
CA ASN A 13 -16.66 17.27 -9.41
C ASN A 13 -15.90 17.67 -10.67
N LEU A 14 -16.63 17.82 -11.77
CA LEU A 14 -16.08 18.24 -13.06
C LEU A 14 -15.37 19.61 -12.99
N SER A 15 -15.62 20.41 -11.95
CA SER A 15 -14.92 21.65 -11.65
C SER A 15 -13.47 21.45 -11.21
N ASP A 16 -13.18 20.35 -10.50
CA ASP A 16 -11.88 20.14 -9.84
C ASP A 16 -10.86 19.52 -10.80
N SER A 17 -11.36 18.82 -11.82
CA SER A 17 -10.59 18.36 -12.98
C SER A 17 -10.04 19.50 -13.84
N ALA A 18 -10.62 20.69 -13.73
CA ALA A 18 -10.16 21.91 -14.36
C ALA A 18 -9.40 22.74 -13.31
N GLY A 19 -8.20 22.26 -12.93
CA GLY A 19 -7.39 22.86 -11.87
C GLY A 19 -7.43 24.39 -11.87
N GLU A 20 -7.59 24.99 -10.67
CA GLU A 20 -7.88 26.40 -10.38
C GLU A 20 -7.47 27.40 -11.48
N MET A 21 -8.25 27.50 -12.56
CA MET A 21 -8.05 28.54 -13.56
C MET A 21 -8.72 29.81 -13.06
N SER A 22 -7.97 30.91 -13.07
CA SER A 22 -8.52 32.20 -12.67
C SER A 22 -9.83 32.50 -13.43
N PRO A 23 -10.84 33.10 -12.79
CA PRO A 23 -12.14 33.36 -13.42
C PRO A 23 -12.04 34.19 -14.71
N GLN A 24 -10.96 34.96 -14.86
CA GLN A 24 -10.64 35.74 -16.06
C GLN A 24 -10.29 34.85 -17.26
N THR A 25 -9.47 33.82 -17.07
CA THR A 25 -9.11 32.88 -18.15
C THR A 25 -10.33 32.08 -18.63
N ASN A 26 -11.20 31.63 -17.71
CA ASN A 26 -12.45 30.93 -18.06
C ASN A 26 -13.36 31.77 -18.97
N SER A 27 -13.52 33.06 -18.67
CA SER A 27 -14.32 33.99 -19.49
C SER A 27 -13.76 34.23 -20.91
N ILE A 28 -12.45 34.03 -21.10
CA ILE A 28 -11.78 34.14 -22.40
C ILE A 28 -12.03 32.88 -23.24
N PHE A 29 -11.98 31.70 -22.61
CA PHE A 29 -12.27 30.42 -23.26
C PHE A 29 -13.75 30.25 -23.61
N GLU A 30 -14.67 30.85 -22.86
CA GLU A 30 -16.10 30.90 -23.21
C GLU A 30 -16.38 31.68 -24.50
N LYS A 31 -15.54 32.67 -24.85
CA LYS A 31 -15.69 33.49 -26.06
C LYS A 31 -15.06 32.86 -27.30
N LEU A 32 -14.25 31.82 -27.14
CA LEU A 32 -13.67 31.06 -28.24
C LEU A 32 -14.67 29.98 -28.72
N PRO A 33 -14.69 29.62 -30.02
CA PRO A 33 -15.52 28.53 -30.54
C PRO A 33 -15.27 27.17 -29.87
N THR A 34 -14.17 27.05 -29.12
CA THR A 34 -13.73 25.87 -28.38
C THR A 34 -14.42 25.68 -27.03
N GLY A 35 -15.12 26.71 -26.50
CA GLY A 35 -15.79 26.68 -25.20
C GLY A 35 -14.85 26.54 -23.99
N SER A 36 -15.39 26.70 -22.78
CA SER A 36 -14.69 26.33 -21.54
C SER A 36 -14.50 24.81 -21.45
N ILE A 37 -13.39 24.33 -20.86
CA ILE A 37 -13.11 22.89 -20.69
C ILE A 37 -14.25 22.18 -19.95
N VAL A 38 -14.80 22.80 -18.91
CA VAL A 38 -15.94 22.25 -18.14
C VAL A 38 -17.18 22.16 -19.02
N SER A 39 -17.42 23.16 -19.88
CA SER A 39 -18.51 23.15 -20.85
C SER A 39 -18.29 22.11 -21.96
N ALA A 40 -17.05 21.90 -22.41
CA ALA A 40 -16.71 20.90 -23.42
C ALA A 40 -16.91 19.46 -22.89
N ILE A 41 -16.51 19.18 -21.64
CA ILE A 41 -16.76 17.90 -20.98
C ILE A 41 -18.26 17.73 -20.71
N GLY A 42 -18.94 18.75 -20.18
CA GLY A 42 -20.39 18.71 -19.95
C GLY A 42 -21.19 18.45 -21.23
N ASN A 43 -20.82 19.11 -22.34
CA ASN A 43 -21.43 18.88 -23.65
C ASN A 43 -21.17 17.47 -24.19
N SER A 44 -20.01 16.88 -23.90
CA SER A 44 -19.68 15.50 -24.29
C SER A 44 -20.50 14.45 -23.54
N ILE A 45 -20.86 14.72 -22.29
CA ILE A 45 -21.68 13.84 -21.45
C ILE A 45 -23.17 14.03 -21.75
N TYR A 46 -23.61 15.28 -21.96
CA TYR A 46 -25.04 15.61 -22.07
C TYR A 46 -25.69 15.14 -23.37
N GLY A 47 -24.99 15.16 -24.51
CA GLY A 47 -25.63 14.89 -25.80
C GLY A 47 -24.71 14.44 -26.91
N ILE A 48 -25.32 13.73 -27.87
CA ILE A 48 -24.62 13.27 -29.07
C ILE A 48 -24.25 14.49 -29.93
N ASN A 49 -22.97 14.58 -30.27
CA ASN A 49 -22.45 15.64 -31.12
C ASN A 49 -22.87 15.44 -32.59
N HIS A 50 -24.03 15.99 -32.95
CA HIS A 50 -24.54 15.96 -34.32
C HIS A 50 -23.69 16.75 -35.33
N ARG A 51 -22.82 17.67 -34.85
CA ARG A 51 -21.93 18.48 -35.70
C ARG A 51 -20.62 17.78 -36.02
N GLN A 52 -20.37 16.60 -35.44
CA GLN A 52 -19.16 15.78 -35.62
C GLN A 52 -17.83 16.54 -35.45
N THR A 53 -17.86 17.70 -34.81
CA THR A 53 -16.67 18.52 -34.56
C THR A 53 -16.18 18.20 -33.15
N PRO A 54 -15.06 17.48 -32.98
CA PRO A 54 -14.61 17.05 -31.66
C PRO A 54 -14.29 18.26 -30.78
N GLY A 55 -14.76 18.24 -29.54
CA GLY A 55 -14.39 19.25 -28.54
C GLY A 55 -12.93 19.08 -28.14
N ALA A 56 -12.26 20.20 -27.83
CA ALA A 56 -10.87 20.20 -27.36
C ALA A 56 -10.80 19.78 -25.88
N ILE A 57 -10.94 18.47 -25.62
CA ILE A 57 -10.81 17.89 -24.27
C ILE A 57 -9.35 17.42 -24.08
N GLN A 58 -8.73 17.81 -22.97
CA GLN A 58 -7.39 17.33 -22.65
C GLN A 58 -7.41 15.84 -22.31
N ILE A 59 -6.37 15.11 -22.75
CA ILE A 59 -6.19 13.69 -22.41
C ILE A 59 -5.89 13.59 -20.91
N ASN A 60 -6.48 12.59 -20.25
CA ASN A 60 -6.24 12.34 -18.84
C ASN A 60 -4.75 12.06 -18.57
N LYS A 61 -4.17 12.78 -17.61
CA LYS A 61 -2.79 12.59 -17.13
C LYS A 61 -2.83 11.88 -15.78
N ASP A 62 -2.78 10.55 -15.82
CA ASP A 62 -2.58 9.73 -14.62
C ASP A 62 -1.07 9.46 -14.48
N TYR A 63 -0.49 9.76 -13.32
CA TYR A 63 0.91 9.45 -13.05
C TYR A 63 1.01 8.10 -12.35
N PHE A 64 2.09 7.37 -12.64
CA PHE A 64 2.43 6.18 -11.87
C PHE A 64 2.63 6.60 -10.41
N GLY A 65 1.73 6.14 -9.54
CA GLY A 65 1.80 6.41 -8.11
C GLY A 65 2.74 5.45 -7.39
N LEU A 66 2.47 5.21 -6.12
CA LEU A 66 3.27 4.32 -5.26
C LEU A 66 2.67 2.91 -5.18
N THR A 67 3.51 1.95 -4.83
CA THR A 67 3.10 0.56 -4.54
C THR A 67 3.65 0.18 -3.18
N PHE A 68 2.78 -0.33 -2.31
CA PHE A 68 3.13 -0.71 -0.96
C PHE A 68 2.96 -2.20 -0.76
N PHE A 69 3.94 -2.83 -0.11
CA PHE A 69 3.91 -4.23 0.29
C PHE A 69 3.84 -4.26 1.81
N THR A 70 2.80 -4.86 2.39
CA THR A 70 2.72 -5.00 3.85
C THR A 70 3.76 -5.98 4.35
N ARG A 71 4.31 -5.75 5.53
CA ARG A 71 5.24 -6.69 6.16
C ARG A 71 4.49 -7.97 6.59
N PRO A 72 5.01 -9.16 6.28
CA PRO A 72 4.52 -10.39 6.89
C PRO A 72 4.94 -10.45 8.38
N GLU A 73 4.39 -11.39 9.14
CA GLU A 73 4.80 -11.67 10.52
C GLU A 73 5.37 -13.10 10.63
N LEU A 74 6.52 -13.33 10.00
CA LEU A 74 7.18 -14.65 10.06
C LEU A 74 7.74 -14.88 11.46
N ASN A 75 7.64 -16.09 12.02
CA ASN A 75 8.28 -16.40 13.30
C ASN A 75 9.77 -16.68 13.12
N LEU A 76 10.60 -15.64 13.20
CA LEU A 76 12.05 -15.74 13.05
C LEU A 76 12.77 -15.67 14.40
N THR A 77 12.20 -16.26 15.45
CA THR A 77 12.86 -16.44 16.76
C THR A 77 14.10 -17.34 16.64
N THR A 78 15.09 -17.16 17.52
CA THR A 78 16.34 -17.92 17.44
C THR A 78 16.10 -19.43 17.50
N ALA A 79 15.18 -19.89 18.34
CA ALA A 79 14.83 -21.31 18.44
C ALA A 79 14.30 -21.87 17.11
N ASN A 80 13.48 -21.11 16.38
CA ASN A 80 12.91 -21.54 15.11
C ASN A 80 13.98 -21.55 14.00
N ILE A 81 14.84 -20.52 13.96
CA ILE A 81 15.93 -20.42 12.98
C ILE A 81 16.95 -21.54 13.18
N GLN A 82 17.26 -21.93 14.42
CA GLN A 82 18.22 -22.99 14.72
C GLN A 82 17.82 -24.37 14.17
N ALA A 83 16.54 -24.59 13.88
CA ALA A 83 16.08 -25.82 13.25
C ALA A 83 16.68 -26.01 11.84
N ILE A 84 17.13 -24.94 11.19
CA ILE A 84 17.51 -24.94 9.79
C ILE A 84 18.89 -24.33 9.57
N ARG A 85 19.78 -25.12 8.99
CA ARG A 85 21.16 -24.69 8.70
C ARG A 85 21.21 -23.51 7.73
N GLN A 86 20.37 -23.50 6.70
CA GLN A 86 20.33 -22.46 5.67
C GLN A 86 19.99 -21.07 6.24
N LEU A 87 19.21 -21.03 7.33
CA LEU A 87 18.84 -19.79 8.03
C LEU A 87 19.84 -19.41 9.12
N GLY A 88 20.85 -20.24 9.41
CA GLY A 88 21.89 -19.99 10.40
C GLY A 88 22.58 -18.61 10.32
N PRO A 89 22.86 -18.05 9.12
CA PRO A 89 23.43 -16.70 9.00
C PRO A 89 22.57 -15.58 9.61
N LEU A 90 21.27 -15.80 9.83
CA LEU A 90 20.36 -14.83 10.46
C LEU A 90 20.56 -14.67 11.97
N LEU A 91 21.34 -15.56 12.59
CA LEU A 91 21.72 -15.49 14.01
C LEU A 91 22.92 -14.56 14.26
N THR A 92 23.23 -13.67 13.32
CA THR A 92 24.33 -12.71 13.46
C THR A 92 24.06 -11.73 14.61
N ASN A 93 25.10 -11.45 15.40
CA ASN A 93 25.05 -10.49 16.50
C ASN A 93 25.20 -9.03 16.02
N GLU A 94 25.68 -8.83 14.80
CA GLU A 94 25.96 -7.49 14.26
C GLU A 94 24.67 -6.75 13.89
N ARG A 95 24.44 -5.59 14.51
CA ARG A 95 23.20 -4.80 14.38
C ARG A 95 22.90 -4.29 12.97
N ASN A 96 23.95 -3.93 12.23
CA ASN A 96 23.85 -3.35 10.88
C ASN A 96 24.15 -4.37 9.77
N SER A 97 24.12 -5.65 10.12
CA SER A 97 24.27 -6.73 9.15
C SER A 97 22.99 -6.92 8.33
N LEU A 98 23.15 -7.19 7.04
CA LEU A 98 22.03 -7.35 6.11
C LEU A 98 21.05 -8.45 6.55
N GLN A 99 21.58 -9.55 7.05
CA GLN A 99 20.82 -10.68 7.58
C GLN A 99 19.91 -10.23 8.73
N ARG A 100 20.43 -9.41 9.65
CA ARG A 100 19.66 -8.89 10.78
C ARG A 100 18.61 -7.86 10.35
N ILE A 101 18.95 -6.98 9.41
CA ILE A 101 18.01 -6.03 8.80
C ILE A 101 16.80 -6.78 8.22
N ILE A 102 17.05 -7.80 7.40
CA ILE A 102 15.98 -8.61 6.78
C ILE A 102 15.17 -9.36 7.84
N ARG A 103 15.84 -9.90 8.87
CA ARG A 103 15.16 -10.57 9.99
C ARG A 103 14.21 -9.63 10.73
N CYS A 104 14.63 -8.41 11.05
CA CYS A 104 13.78 -7.39 11.70
C CYS A 104 12.67 -6.86 10.76
N LEU A 105 12.87 -6.94 9.45
CA LEU A 105 11.90 -6.49 8.46
C LEU A 105 10.79 -7.52 8.22
N LEU A 106 11.13 -8.81 8.23
CA LEU A 106 10.19 -9.93 8.07
C LEU A 106 9.52 -10.37 9.39
N ASP A 107 10.11 -10.03 10.54
CA ASP A 107 9.55 -10.28 11.86
C ASP A 107 9.69 -9.05 12.77
N ARG A 108 8.58 -8.32 12.91
CA ARG A 108 8.49 -7.16 13.80
C ARG A 108 8.47 -7.54 15.28
N ARG A 109 7.93 -8.71 15.63
CA ARG A 109 7.69 -9.06 17.05
C ARG A 109 8.99 -9.29 17.79
N LEU A 110 10.07 -9.61 17.08
CA LEU A 110 11.42 -9.73 17.66
C LEU A 110 11.87 -8.49 18.42
N SER A 111 11.52 -7.29 17.97
CA SER A 111 11.94 -6.09 18.70
C SER A 111 11.21 -5.92 20.03
N ARG A 112 9.92 -6.29 20.04
CA ARG A 112 9.02 -6.21 21.19
C ARG A 112 9.15 -7.39 22.15
N ASN A 113 9.82 -8.47 21.75
CA ASN A 113 9.98 -9.66 22.58
C ASN A 113 10.97 -9.38 23.73
N PRO A 114 10.55 -9.49 25.00
CA PRO A 114 11.44 -9.24 26.14
C PRO A 114 12.62 -10.22 26.22
N ASP A 115 12.45 -11.46 25.74
CA ASP A 115 13.47 -12.51 25.86
C ASP A 115 14.57 -12.39 24.80
N GLU A 116 14.24 -11.84 23.63
CA GLU A 116 15.15 -11.74 22.48
C GLU A 116 14.94 -10.44 21.71
N SER A 117 15.13 -9.29 22.39
CA SER A 117 14.95 -7.98 21.76
C SER A 117 16.04 -7.73 20.70
N LEU A 118 15.66 -7.97 19.44
CA LEU A 118 16.53 -7.80 18.27
C LEU A 118 16.11 -6.55 17.50
N THR A 119 16.87 -5.47 17.67
CA THR A 119 16.65 -4.21 16.92
C THR A 119 17.78 -3.95 15.92
N SER A 120 17.50 -3.15 14.89
CA SER A 120 18.47 -2.66 13.91
C SER A 120 18.26 -1.17 13.69
N ASP A 121 19.33 -0.38 13.66
CA ASP A 121 19.23 1.08 13.55
C ASP A 121 18.72 1.55 12.18
N LEU A 122 18.76 0.66 11.19
CA LEU A 122 18.36 0.92 9.80
C LEU A 122 16.91 0.54 9.50
N VAL A 123 16.24 -0.16 10.42
CA VAL A 123 14.87 -0.63 10.23
C VAL A 123 13.98 0.02 11.26
N ASP A 124 12.98 0.74 10.77
CA ASP A 124 11.87 1.18 11.61
C ASP A 124 10.89 0.01 11.83
N GLU A 125 10.62 -0.28 13.10
CA GLU A 125 9.75 -1.34 13.59
C GLU A 125 8.27 -0.97 13.49
N GLN A 126 7.95 0.33 13.52
CA GLN A 126 6.57 0.84 13.47
C GLN A 126 6.04 0.96 12.04
N MET A 127 6.91 0.83 11.04
CA MET A 127 6.52 0.91 9.63
C MET A 127 5.79 -0.36 9.20
N ALA A 128 4.54 -0.23 8.76
CA ALA A 128 3.72 -1.36 8.30
C ALA A 128 4.16 -1.96 6.95
N PHE A 129 4.79 -1.14 6.11
CA PHE A 129 5.20 -1.52 4.76
C PHE A 129 6.68 -1.87 4.70
N ILE A 130 7.09 -2.55 3.63
CA ILE A 130 8.47 -2.86 3.32
C ILE A 130 9.06 -1.74 2.44
N PRO A 131 9.85 -0.79 3.00
CA PRO A 131 10.31 0.36 2.23
C PRO A 131 11.30 -0.04 1.14
N MET A 132 12.08 -1.10 1.37
CA MET A 132 13.02 -1.64 0.38
C MET A 132 12.30 -2.08 -0.90
N LEU A 133 11.12 -2.70 -0.80
CA LEU A 133 10.37 -3.14 -1.98
C LEU A 133 9.71 -1.95 -2.68
N THR A 134 9.13 -1.01 -1.94
CA THR A 134 8.49 0.19 -2.51
C THR A 134 9.51 1.09 -3.22
N ASN A 135 10.67 1.33 -2.62
CA ASN A 135 11.68 2.27 -3.15
C ASN A 135 12.44 1.73 -4.36
N HIS A 136 12.61 0.40 -4.45
CA HIS A 136 13.38 -0.24 -5.52
C HIS A 136 12.51 -0.85 -6.62
N LEU A 137 11.19 -0.71 -6.55
CA LEU A 137 10.27 -1.18 -7.60
C LEU A 137 10.46 -0.38 -8.90
N LEU A 138 10.74 -1.09 -9.99
CA LEU A 138 10.80 -0.52 -11.34
C LEU A 138 9.46 -0.66 -12.06
N SER A 139 8.85 -1.84 -11.98
CA SER A 139 7.56 -2.12 -12.60
C SER A 139 6.82 -3.23 -11.87
N ILE A 140 5.49 -3.19 -11.97
CA ILE A 140 4.59 -4.23 -11.47
C ILE A 140 3.50 -4.46 -12.52
N SER A 141 3.24 -5.71 -12.83
CA SER A 141 2.29 -6.13 -13.88
C SER A 141 1.58 -7.42 -13.49
N GLY A 142 0.44 -7.72 -14.12
CA GLY A 142 -0.34 -8.94 -13.86
C GLY A 142 -1.60 -8.73 -13.02
N TRP A 143 -2.07 -7.49 -12.89
CA TRP A 143 -3.39 -7.20 -12.33
C TRP A 143 -4.49 -7.72 -13.28
N PRO A 144 -5.45 -8.54 -12.80
CA PRO A 144 -6.53 -9.08 -13.63
C PRO A 144 -7.54 -7.99 -13.98
N ASP A 145 -8.12 -8.05 -15.17
CA ASP A 145 -9.20 -7.15 -15.54
C ASP A 145 -10.51 -7.58 -14.89
N LEU A 146 -11.36 -6.61 -14.58
CA LEU A 146 -12.72 -6.86 -14.10
C LEU A 146 -13.53 -7.53 -15.20
N THR A 147 -13.83 -8.82 -15.03
CA THR A 147 -14.64 -9.59 -15.99
C THR A 147 -15.83 -10.21 -15.28
N VAL A 148 -16.97 -10.25 -15.96
CA VAL A 148 -18.16 -10.94 -15.46
C VAL A 148 -18.56 -11.99 -16.49
N GLU A 149 -18.70 -13.23 -16.02
CA GLU A 149 -19.09 -14.35 -16.87
C GLU A 149 -20.55 -14.22 -17.32
N SER A 150 -20.83 -14.58 -18.57
CA SER A 150 -22.18 -14.59 -19.13
C SER A 150 -22.66 -16.01 -19.40
N PHE A 151 -23.88 -16.29 -18.96
CA PHE A 151 -24.63 -17.44 -19.41
C PHE A 151 -25.17 -17.17 -20.82
N THR A 152 -25.06 -18.15 -21.71
CA THR A 152 -25.69 -18.09 -23.04
C THR A 152 -26.55 -19.33 -23.24
N SER A 153 -27.82 -19.12 -23.59
CA SER A 153 -28.77 -20.21 -23.83
C SER A 153 -28.36 -21.08 -25.03
N GLN A 154 -28.89 -22.30 -25.08
CA GLN A 154 -28.76 -23.12 -26.30
C GLN A 154 -29.42 -22.40 -27.49
N GLN A 155 -28.82 -22.58 -28.66
CA GLN A 155 -29.29 -21.95 -29.90
C GLN A 155 -30.64 -22.55 -30.32
N GLY A 156 -31.61 -21.69 -30.61
CA GLY A 156 -32.89 -22.07 -31.20
C GLY A 156 -32.76 -22.45 -32.68
N VAL A 157 -33.90 -22.76 -33.31
CA VAL A 157 -33.95 -23.26 -34.70
C VAL A 157 -33.49 -22.21 -35.70
N TYR A 158 -33.70 -20.91 -35.41
CA TYR A 158 -33.18 -19.80 -36.22
C TYR A 158 -31.83 -19.28 -35.70
N LYS A 159 -31.15 -20.03 -34.83
CA LYS A 159 -29.91 -19.65 -34.13
C LYS A 159 -30.08 -18.42 -33.23
N GLU A 160 -31.30 -18.13 -32.81
CA GLU A 160 -31.54 -17.20 -31.73
C GLU A 160 -30.89 -17.73 -30.45
N SER A 161 -30.13 -16.88 -29.78
CA SER A 161 -29.52 -17.16 -28.50
C SER A 161 -29.68 -15.95 -27.60
N PHE A 162 -29.97 -16.21 -26.34
CA PHE A 162 -30.09 -15.18 -25.32
C PHE A 162 -28.88 -15.29 -24.39
N SER A 163 -28.24 -14.16 -24.10
CA SER A 163 -27.12 -14.11 -23.16
C SER A 163 -27.43 -13.16 -22.01
N MET A 164 -27.07 -13.57 -20.80
CA MET A 164 -27.26 -12.81 -19.57
C MET A 164 -26.01 -12.96 -18.69
N ILE A 165 -25.73 -11.94 -17.87
CA ILE A 165 -24.68 -11.97 -16.87
C ILE A 165 -25.06 -12.95 -15.74
N ASP A 166 -24.19 -13.90 -15.42
CA ASP A 166 -24.45 -14.99 -14.44
C ASP A 166 -23.35 -15.10 -13.36
N SER A 167 -22.50 -14.09 -13.22
CA SER A 167 -21.45 -14.06 -12.22
C SER A 167 -21.43 -12.75 -11.43
N VAL A 168 -20.71 -12.77 -10.31
CA VAL A 168 -20.47 -11.58 -9.48
C VAL A 168 -19.34 -10.76 -10.08
N ALA A 169 -19.42 -9.44 -9.94
CA ALA A 169 -18.36 -8.54 -10.40
C ALA A 169 -17.11 -8.54 -9.50
N LEU A 170 -17.11 -9.29 -8.40
CA LEU A 170 -15.94 -9.35 -7.51
C LEU A 170 -15.02 -10.48 -7.96
N ASP A 171 -13.75 -10.13 -8.22
CA ASP A 171 -12.74 -11.11 -8.60
C ASP A 171 -12.12 -11.74 -7.35
N TYR A 172 -12.54 -12.97 -7.05
CA TYR A 172 -11.94 -13.82 -6.02
C TYR A 172 -11.00 -14.89 -6.59
N SER A 173 -10.67 -14.79 -7.88
CA SER A 173 -9.79 -15.74 -8.53
C SER A 173 -8.35 -15.60 -8.04
N THR A 174 -7.53 -16.59 -8.41
CA THR A 174 -6.08 -16.51 -8.19
C THR A 174 -5.39 -16.06 -9.46
N TYR A 175 -4.44 -15.15 -9.33
CA TYR A 175 -3.68 -14.60 -10.45
C TYR A 175 -2.23 -14.36 -10.03
N ASN A 176 -1.35 -14.09 -10.99
CA ASN A 176 0.07 -13.91 -10.74
C ASN A 176 0.48 -12.48 -11.07
N ILE A 177 1.04 -11.77 -10.08
CA ILE A 177 1.67 -10.47 -10.27
C ILE A 177 3.17 -10.66 -10.42
N THR A 178 3.79 -10.04 -11.41
CA THR A 178 5.25 -9.98 -11.52
C THR A 178 5.72 -8.58 -11.14
N ALA A 179 6.57 -8.50 -10.11
CA ALA A 179 7.23 -7.27 -9.67
C ALA A 179 8.71 -7.30 -10.04
N ASN A 180 9.18 -6.24 -10.70
CA ASN A 180 10.59 -6.08 -11.05
C ASN A 180 11.23 -5.04 -10.15
N PHE A 181 12.33 -5.42 -9.52
CA PHE A 181 13.10 -4.58 -8.61
C PHE A 181 14.47 -4.30 -9.18
N ARG A 182 15.02 -3.12 -8.86
CA ARG A 182 16.41 -2.79 -9.12
C ARG A 182 17.30 -3.49 -8.08
N ASN A 183 18.31 -4.21 -8.53
CA ASN A 183 19.27 -4.84 -7.62
C ASN A 183 20.21 -3.79 -6.98
N ILE A 184 20.58 -4.02 -5.73
CA ILE A 184 21.45 -3.17 -4.90
C ILE A 184 22.71 -3.97 -4.57
N PRO A 185 23.88 -3.34 -4.38
CA PRO A 185 25.06 -4.04 -3.88
C PRO A 185 24.76 -4.86 -2.61
N GLY A 186 25.23 -6.11 -2.58
CA GLY A 186 24.95 -7.06 -1.50
C GLY A 186 23.66 -7.85 -1.66
N ASP A 187 22.90 -7.63 -2.73
CA ASP A 187 21.68 -8.35 -3.12
C ASP A 187 20.68 -8.60 -1.97
N PRO A 188 20.23 -7.53 -1.29
CA PRO A 188 19.34 -7.64 -0.14
C PRO A 188 17.93 -8.11 -0.49
N ILE A 189 17.49 -7.83 -1.72
CA ILE A 189 16.15 -8.17 -2.20
C ILE A 189 16.05 -9.67 -2.45
N THR A 190 17.03 -10.27 -3.12
CA THR A 190 17.07 -11.72 -3.33
C THR A 190 17.18 -12.47 -2.00
N LEU A 191 17.99 -11.98 -1.06
CA LEU A 191 18.09 -12.59 0.26
C LEU A 191 16.78 -12.51 1.05
N LEU A 192 16.04 -11.41 0.93
CA LEU A 192 14.73 -11.24 1.57
C LEU A 192 13.72 -12.28 1.07
N PHE A 193 13.59 -12.45 -0.24
CA PHE A 193 12.67 -13.44 -0.80
C PHE A 193 13.13 -14.89 -0.57
N PHE A 194 14.44 -15.14 -0.61
CA PHE A 194 15.01 -16.44 -0.25
C PHE A 194 14.59 -16.89 1.16
N ILE A 195 14.71 -16.00 2.15
CA ILE A 195 14.33 -16.31 3.54
C ILE A 195 12.82 -16.51 3.65
N TRP A 196 12.03 -15.68 2.98
CA TRP A 196 10.57 -15.76 2.98
C TRP A 196 10.08 -17.09 2.41
N GLU A 197 10.56 -17.49 1.24
CA GLU A 197 10.21 -18.77 0.59
C GLU A 197 10.68 -19.97 1.42
N HIS A 198 11.90 -19.92 1.95
CA HIS A 198 12.38 -20.98 2.83
C HIS A 198 11.51 -21.10 4.08
N TYR A 199 11.15 -20.01 4.72
CA TYR A 199 10.27 -20.04 5.87
C TYR A 199 8.93 -20.72 5.53
N ALA A 200 8.26 -20.28 4.46
CA ALA A 200 6.97 -20.84 4.03
C ALA A 200 7.05 -22.36 3.75
N SER A 201 8.10 -22.80 3.06
CA SER A 201 8.33 -24.24 2.78
C SER A 201 8.54 -25.05 4.06
N ASN A 202 9.23 -24.48 5.05
CA ASN A 202 9.54 -25.19 6.29
C ASN A 202 8.39 -25.21 7.30
N VAL A 203 7.50 -24.21 7.27
CA VAL A 203 6.22 -24.26 7.98
C VAL A 203 5.36 -25.40 7.43
N PHE A 204 5.31 -25.55 6.09
CA PHE A 204 4.59 -26.67 5.48
C PHE A 204 5.17 -28.04 5.86
N GLN A 205 6.50 -28.17 5.94
CA GLN A 205 7.16 -29.40 6.39
C GLN A 205 6.99 -29.68 7.90
N GLY A 206 6.54 -28.70 8.68
CA GLY A 206 6.41 -28.79 10.14
C GLY A 206 7.74 -28.68 10.90
N THR A 207 8.83 -28.29 10.22
CA THR A 207 10.14 -28.04 10.86
C THR A 207 10.15 -26.71 11.59
N MET A 208 9.52 -25.69 11.02
CA MET A 208 9.33 -24.37 11.64
C MET A 208 7.89 -24.19 12.07
N VAL A 209 7.68 -23.45 13.16
CA VAL A 209 6.36 -23.24 13.75
C VAL A 209 5.97 -21.76 13.67
N PRO A 210 4.79 -21.40 13.16
CA PRO A 210 4.26 -20.04 13.21
C PRO A 210 4.10 -19.52 14.65
N TYR A 211 3.82 -18.23 14.80
CA TYR A 211 3.48 -17.72 16.13
C TYR A 211 2.19 -18.38 16.67
N PRO A 212 2.08 -18.67 17.98
CA PRO A 212 0.94 -19.41 18.54
C PRO A 212 -0.43 -18.78 18.27
N ASP A 213 -0.51 -17.46 18.21
CA ASP A 213 -1.75 -16.73 17.89
C ASP A 213 -2.19 -16.96 16.45
N LYS A 214 -1.25 -17.02 15.50
CA LYS A 214 -1.52 -17.35 14.09
C LYS A 214 -2.04 -18.77 13.94
N ILE A 215 -1.54 -19.70 14.75
CA ILE A 215 -2.03 -21.09 14.80
C ILE A 215 -3.46 -21.13 15.35
N ILE A 216 -3.74 -20.41 16.45
CA ILE A 216 -5.09 -20.38 17.06
C ILE A 216 -6.11 -19.77 16.09
N GLN A 217 -5.72 -18.71 15.37
CA GLN A 217 -6.60 -18.01 14.42
C GLN A 217 -6.68 -18.69 13.05
N ASN A 218 -5.91 -19.77 12.83
CA ASN A 218 -5.77 -20.43 11.53
C ASN A 218 -5.41 -19.42 10.42
N GLU A 219 -4.50 -18.50 10.74
CA GLU A 219 -4.02 -17.45 9.84
C GLU A 219 -2.67 -17.84 9.25
N ILE A 220 -2.49 -17.59 7.95
CA ILE A 220 -1.21 -17.80 7.26
C ILE A 220 -0.31 -16.59 7.53
N ASP A 221 0.84 -16.82 8.14
CA ASP A 221 1.78 -15.81 8.62
C ASP A 221 2.68 -15.19 7.55
N TYR A 222 2.96 -15.94 6.47
CA TYR A 222 3.80 -15.50 5.35
C TYR A 222 3.05 -14.78 4.22
N ASN A 223 1.78 -14.42 4.43
CA ASN A 223 1.03 -13.63 3.46
C ASN A 223 1.33 -12.13 3.59
N THR A 224 1.34 -11.44 2.47
CA THR A 224 1.44 -9.98 2.35
C THR A 224 0.29 -9.43 1.51
N ARG A 225 -0.01 -8.16 1.68
CA ARG A 225 -0.98 -7.43 0.88
C ARG A 225 -0.26 -6.36 0.07
N ILE A 226 -0.58 -6.30 -1.23
CA ILE A 226 0.02 -5.37 -2.18
C ILE A 226 -1.02 -4.29 -2.49
N TYR A 227 -0.70 -3.05 -2.14
CA TYR A 227 -1.51 -1.87 -2.47
C TYR A 227 -0.87 -1.12 -3.63
N ARG A 228 -1.66 -0.80 -4.65
CA ARG A 228 -1.25 -0.01 -5.80
C ARG A 228 -2.06 1.28 -5.85
N LEU A 229 -1.36 2.41 -5.74
CA LEU A 229 -1.96 3.74 -5.87
C LEU A 229 -1.59 4.34 -7.23
N VAL A 230 -2.57 4.94 -7.89
CA VAL A 230 -2.38 5.84 -9.03
C VAL A 230 -2.67 7.24 -8.54
N LEU A 231 -1.69 8.12 -8.68
CA LEU A 231 -1.77 9.48 -8.17
C LEU A 231 -2.09 10.46 -9.30
N ASP A 232 -2.59 11.62 -8.91
CA ASP A 232 -2.71 12.76 -9.81
C ASP A 232 -1.34 13.29 -10.28
N SER A 233 -1.36 14.18 -11.28
CA SER A 233 -0.21 14.95 -11.77
C SER A 233 0.59 15.69 -10.68
N SER A 234 -0.11 16.14 -9.63
CA SER A 234 0.46 16.77 -8.43
C SER A 234 1.09 15.77 -7.45
N LYS A 235 0.85 14.46 -7.61
CA LYS A 235 1.26 13.37 -6.71
C LYS A 235 0.73 13.47 -5.27
N THR A 236 -0.25 14.32 -5.01
CA THR A 236 -0.85 14.49 -3.67
C THR A 236 -2.15 13.71 -3.50
N TYR A 237 -2.95 13.59 -4.55
CA TYR A 237 -4.27 12.94 -4.47
C TYR A 237 -4.26 11.56 -5.12
N VAL A 238 -4.95 10.61 -4.47
CA VAL A 238 -5.17 9.25 -4.96
C VAL A 238 -6.38 9.25 -5.90
N LYS A 239 -6.16 8.94 -7.18
CA LYS A 239 -7.24 8.82 -8.18
C LYS A 239 -7.78 7.40 -8.29
N LYS A 240 -6.88 6.42 -8.24
CA LYS A 240 -7.24 5.00 -8.35
C LYS A 240 -6.45 4.21 -7.33
N ILE A 241 -7.14 3.29 -6.67
CA ILE A 241 -6.56 2.37 -5.71
C ILE A 241 -6.93 0.94 -6.13
N ALA A 242 -5.95 0.05 -6.05
CA ALA A 242 -6.13 -1.38 -6.23
C ALA A 242 -5.38 -2.12 -5.13
N ALA A 243 -5.93 -3.23 -4.66
CA ALA A 243 -5.24 -4.10 -3.73
C ALA A 243 -5.53 -5.56 -4.05
N CYS A 244 -4.55 -6.43 -3.83
CA CYS A 244 -4.83 -7.86 -3.73
C CYS A 244 -5.45 -8.17 -2.36
N GLY A 245 -6.16 -9.29 -2.23
CA GLY A 245 -6.64 -9.76 -0.92
C GLY A 245 -5.47 -10.25 -0.06
N ALA A 246 -4.75 -11.24 -0.57
CA ALA A 246 -3.49 -11.72 -0.01
C ALA A 246 -2.56 -12.22 -1.13
N ALA A 247 -1.26 -12.14 -0.90
CA ALA A 247 -0.22 -12.53 -1.83
C ALA A 247 0.98 -13.13 -1.10
N TYR A 248 1.73 -13.98 -1.80
CA TYR A 248 3.01 -14.51 -1.33
C TYR A 248 3.97 -14.69 -2.53
N PRO A 249 5.29 -14.59 -2.32
CA PRO A 249 6.26 -14.82 -3.39
C PRO A 249 6.26 -16.31 -3.81
N GLU A 250 6.33 -16.56 -5.12
CA GLU A 250 6.33 -17.93 -5.68
C GLU A 250 7.74 -18.40 -6.04
N ALA A 251 8.63 -17.50 -6.45
CA ALA A 251 9.99 -17.85 -6.84
C ALA A 251 10.99 -16.71 -6.66
N THR A 252 12.20 -17.08 -6.23
CA THR A 252 13.36 -16.19 -6.15
C THR A 252 14.42 -16.59 -7.20
N PRO A 253 14.84 -15.68 -8.11
CA PRO A 253 15.75 -16.00 -9.21
C PRO A 253 17.23 -16.06 -8.80
N ILE A 254 17.57 -16.93 -7.85
CA ILE A 254 18.96 -17.09 -7.35
C ILE A 254 19.86 -17.76 -8.39
N GLY A 255 19.29 -18.65 -9.22
CA GLY A 255 20.05 -19.38 -10.23
C GLY A 255 20.81 -18.46 -11.20
N ALA A 256 20.23 -17.31 -11.55
CA ALA A 256 20.85 -16.34 -12.45
C ALA A 256 22.15 -15.74 -11.88
N ALA A 257 22.27 -15.63 -10.55
CA ALA A 257 23.46 -15.12 -9.89
C ALA A 257 24.66 -16.09 -9.97
N PHE A 258 24.41 -17.39 -10.20
CA PHE A 258 25.46 -18.41 -10.32
C PHE A 258 25.95 -18.64 -11.76
N ASN A 259 25.35 -17.96 -12.74
CA ASN A 259 25.80 -18.04 -14.13
C ASN A 259 27.16 -17.33 -14.29
N TYR A 260 28.09 -17.98 -15.00
CA TYR A 260 29.42 -17.45 -15.28
C TYR A 260 29.63 -17.35 -16.79
N GLU A 261 30.00 -16.16 -17.25
CA GLU A 261 30.42 -15.89 -18.63
C GLU A 261 31.86 -15.37 -18.63
N HIS A 262 32.67 -15.79 -19.60
CA HIS A 262 34.07 -15.35 -19.70
C HIS A 262 34.21 -13.94 -20.30
N ASP A 263 33.25 -13.51 -21.13
CA ASP A 263 33.35 -12.31 -21.97
C ASP A 263 33.28 -11.00 -21.17
N ARG A 264 32.65 -11.01 -19.99
CA ARG A 264 32.47 -9.81 -19.16
C ARG A 264 32.93 -10.08 -17.73
N PRO A 265 33.75 -9.20 -17.13
CA PRO A 265 34.19 -9.37 -15.74
C PRO A 265 33.07 -9.10 -14.71
N ILE A 266 31.99 -8.43 -15.11
CA ILE A 266 30.83 -8.12 -14.26
C ILE A 266 29.59 -8.78 -14.87
N ASN A 267 28.85 -9.51 -14.06
CA ASN A 267 27.58 -10.12 -14.44
C ASN A 267 26.48 -9.05 -14.46
N SER A 268 26.18 -8.50 -15.65
CA SER A 268 25.08 -7.55 -15.87
C SER A 268 23.70 -8.22 -15.92
N SER A 269 23.64 -9.56 -15.93
CA SER A 269 22.38 -10.30 -16.03
C SER A 269 21.55 -10.26 -14.74
N ASN A 270 22.13 -9.78 -13.63
CA ASN A 270 21.45 -9.66 -12.32
C ASN A 270 21.18 -8.19 -11.91
N ASP A 271 21.16 -7.25 -12.86
CA ASP A 271 20.88 -5.84 -12.56
C ASP A 271 19.42 -5.60 -12.13
N GLN A 272 18.51 -6.44 -12.60
CA GLN A 272 17.08 -6.42 -12.27
C GLN A 272 16.63 -7.79 -11.77
N ILE A 273 15.84 -7.78 -10.70
CA ILE A 273 15.31 -8.98 -10.07
C ILE A 273 13.81 -9.01 -10.31
N SER A 274 13.34 -10.08 -10.96
CA SER A 274 11.91 -10.29 -11.23
C SER A 274 11.37 -11.32 -10.24
N ILE A 275 10.34 -10.95 -9.47
CA ILE A 275 9.70 -11.81 -8.47
C ILE A 275 8.23 -12.00 -8.83
N PRO A 276 7.80 -13.23 -9.14
CA PRO A 276 6.39 -13.56 -9.25
C PRO A 276 5.76 -13.69 -7.85
N PHE A 277 4.62 -13.05 -7.67
CA PHE A 277 3.73 -13.19 -6.53
C PHE A 277 2.48 -13.93 -6.97
N LYS A 278 2.09 -14.95 -6.20
CA LYS A 278 0.77 -15.55 -6.32
C LYS A 278 -0.20 -14.72 -5.49
N CYS A 279 -1.21 -14.15 -6.13
CA CYS A 279 -2.21 -13.30 -5.51
C CYS A 279 -3.58 -13.98 -5.48
N MET A 280 -4.35 -13.68 -4.44
CA MET A 280 -5.69 -14.18 -4.20
C MET A 280 -6.64 -13.00 -4.02
N GLY A 281 -7.63 -12.91 -4.90
CA GLY A 281 -8.62 -11.85 -4.92
C GLY A 281 -8.06 -10.49 -5.34
N ALA A 282 -8.82 -9.76 -6.15
CA ALA A 282 -8.50 -8.41 -6.59
C ALA A 282 -9.65 -7.46 -6.25
N ILE A 283 -9.33 -6.35 -5.60
CA ILE A 283 -10.29 -5.29 -5.27
C ILE A 283 -9.81 -4.01 -5.95
N TYR A 284 -10.73 -3.37 -6.67
CA TYR A 284 -10.46 -2.18 -7.47
C TYR A 284 -11.42 -1.06 -7.10
N LEU A 285 -10.88 0.16 -6.92
CA LEU A 285 -11.66 1.40 -6.79
C LEU A 285 -12.72 1.36 -5.69
N ASP A 286 -12.46 0.64 -4.60
CA ASP A 286 -13.33 0.58 -3.42
C ASP A 286 -12.73 1.43 -2.29
N ASP A 287 -13.58 2.26 -1.68
CA ASP A 287 -13.23 3.15 -0.57
C ASP A 287 -12.81 2.37 0.68
N ILE A 288 -13.28 1.12 0.81
CA ILE A 288 -12.81 0.23 1.88
C ILE A 288 -11.30 0.05 1.85
N LEU A 289 -10.66 0.13 0.66
CA LEU A 289 -9.22 -0.03 0.53
C LEU A 289 -8.45 1.09 1.23
N ILE A 290 -9.02 2.30 1.28
CA ILE A 290 -8.42 3.43 2.00
C ILE A 290 -8.48 3.19 3.50
N TYR A 291 -9.64 2.75 3.99
CA TYR A 291 -9.79 2.37 5.40
C TYR A 291 -8.84 1.24 5.79
N GLU A 292 -8.76 0.17 4.99
CA GLU A 292 -7.86 -0.96 5.24
C GLU A 292 -6.37 -0.57 5.18
N PHE A 293 -6.00 0.31 4.25
CA PHE A 293 -4.63 0.83 4.15
C PHE A 293 -4.24 1.59 5.43
N ASN A 294 -5.11 2.49 5.89
CA ASN A 294 -4.88 3.25 7.12
C ASN A 294 -4.89 2.36 8.36
N LYS A 295 -5.83 1.41 8.45
CA LYS A 295 -5.87 0.44 9.55
C LYS A 295 -4.63 -0.43 9.61
N THR A 296 -4.05 -0.77 8.46
CA THR A 296 -2.77 -1.49 8.42
C THR A 296 -1.65 -0.64 9.00
N SER A 297 -1.54 0.64 8.63
CA SER A 297 -0.57 1.55 9.24
C SER A 297 -0.78 1.70 10.76
N GLU A 298 -2.03 1.80 11.22
CA GLU A 298 -2.39 1.90 12.64
C GLU A 298 -2.09 0.62 13.44
N LEU A 299 -2.30 -0.57 12.86
CA LEU A 299 -2.07 -1.85 13.55
C LEU A 299 -0.58 -2.06 13.88
N PHE A 300 0.31 -1.55 13.04
CA PHE A 300 1.75 -1.61 13.27
C PHE A 300 2.20 -0.52 14.23
N ASN A 301 1.60 0.67 14.11
CA ASN A 301 1.88 1.83 14.92
C ASN A 301 0.64 2.29 15.67
N ASP A 302 0.45 1.76 16.89
CA ASP A 302 -0.67 2.06 17.76
C ASP A 302 -0.84 3.58 18.07
N THR A 303 0.22 4.37 17.85
CA THR A 303 0.25 5.82 18.11
C THR A 303 0.02 6.69 16.87
N LEU A 304 -0.07 6.10 15.67
CA LEU A 304 -0.24 6.83 14.41
C LEU A 304 -1.67 7.32 14.18
N ALA A 305 -2.65 6.76 14.87
CA ALA A 305 -4.05 7.05 14.62
C ALA A 305 -4.34 8.57 14.73
N PRO A 306 -4.79 9.23 13.65
CA PRO A 306 -5.10 10.65 13.70
C PRO A 306 -6.33 10.90 14.58
N ASP A 307 -6.19 11.89 15.44
CA ASP A 307 -7.02 12.30 16.59
C ASP A 307 -8.49 12.68 16.30
N ALA A 308 -9.30 11.84 15.65
CA ALA A 308 -10.74 12.10 15.48
C ALA A 308 -11.65 11.05 16.14
N ASP A 309 -11.48 9.75 15.88
CA ASP A 309 -12.45 8.72 16.32
C ASP A 309 -12.04 7.93 17.57
N LEU A 310 -10.75 7.92 17.93
CA LEU A 310 -10.28 7.32 19.18
C LEU A 310 -10.58 8.15 20.41
N ILE A 311 -10.84 9.46 20.26
CA ILE A 311 -11.36 10.30 21.33
C ILE A 311 -12.71 9.72 21.76
N GLY A 312 -13.60 9.40 20.82
CA GLY A 312 -14.87 8.72 21.10
C GLY A 312 -14.70 7.32 21.70
N GLY A 313 -13.78 6.50 21.17
CA GLY A 313 -13.58 5.11 21.60
C GLY A 313 -12.83 4.91 22.93
N ARG A 314 -11.84 5.75 23.25
CA ARG A 314 -11.16 5.76 24.57
C ARG A 314 -12.06 6.37 25.63
N ILE A 315 -12.75 7.46 25.33
CA ILE A 315 -13.74 8.06 26.24
C ILE A 315 -14.91 7.07 26.48
N ALA A 316 -15.39 6.38 25.44
CA ALA A 316 -16.43 5.35 25.59
C ALA A 316 -15.96 4.15 26.44
N ARG A 317 -14.68 3.75 26.36
CA ARG A 317 -14.10 2.74 27.26
C ARG A 317 -14.01 3.24 28.71
N LEU A 318 -13.55 4.47 28.94
CA LEU A 318 -13.48 5.06 30.27
C LEU A 318 -14.87 5.19 30.93
N TYR A 319 -15.89 5.58 30.15
CA TYR A 319 -17.28 5.58 30.61
C TYR A 319 -17.86 4.18 30.86
N ARG A 320 -17.44 3.16 30.10
CA ARG A 320 -17.88 1.76 30.29
C ARG A 320 -17.40 1.18 31.62
N ASP A 321 -16.23 1.61 32.09
CA ASP A 321 -15.60 1.15 33.33
C ASP A 321 -16.01 1.98 34.55
N GLY A 322 -16.98 2.91 34.40
CA GLY A 322 -17.55 3.69 35.50
C GLY A 322 -16.67 4.85 36.01
N ASN A 323 -15.52 5.11 35.37
CA ASN A 323 -14.64 6.22 35.72
C ASN A 323 -15.01 7.45 34.89
N VAL A 324 -15.37 8.55 35.56
CA VAL A 324 -15.56 9.86 34.90
C VAL A 324 -14.17 10.46 34.65
N PRO A 325 -13.74 10.64 33.38
CA PRO A 325 -12.43 11.20 33.10
C PRO A 325 -12.34 12.65 33.60
N THR A 326 -11.20 12.97 34.19
CA THR A 326 -10.91 14.29 34.75
C THR A 326 -10.70 15.30 33.61
N GLN A 327 -11.01 16.59 33.82
CA GLN A 327 -10.86 17.63 32.78
C GLN A 327 -9.43 17.72 32.21
N GLN A 328 -8.41 17.38 32.99
CA GLN A 328 -7.02 17.30 32.55
C GLN A 328 -6.72 16.09 31.64
N GLU A 329 -7.38 14.94 31.84
CA GLU A 329 -7.22 13.75 31.00
C GLU A 329 -7.88 13.95 29.63
N LEU A 330 -9.03 14.63 29.61
CA LEU A 330 -9.69 15.06 28.37
C LEU A 330 -8.83 16.03 27.56
N LEU A 331 -8.13 16.94 28.22
CA LEU A 331 -7.20 17.88 27.58
C LEU A 331 -5.89 17.22 27.14
N ALA A 332 -5.34 16.27 27.91
CA ALA A 332 -4.15 15.50 27.54
C ALA A 332 -4.39 14.61 26.32
N VAL A 333 -5.61 14.04 26.19
CA VAL A 333 -6.04 13.32 24.98
C VAL A 333 -6.19 14.27 23.79
N SER A 334 -6.59 15.53 23.98
CA SER A 334 -6.71 16.51 22.88
C SER A 334 -5.39 17.20 22.49
N THR A 335 -4.31 17.01 23.26
CA THR A 335 -2.98 17.61 22.99
C THR A 335 -1.89 16.57 22.68
N GLY A 336 -2.22 15.28 22.74
CA GLY A 336 -1.31 14.15 22.54
C GLY A 336 -1.05 13.76 21.09
N LYS A 337 -0.94 14.73 20.17
CA LYS A 337 -0.54 14.42 18.79
C LYS A 337 0.91 13.96 18.81
N HIS A 338 1.18 12.66 18.79
CA HIS A 338 2.55 12.14 18.69
C HIS A 338 3.16 12.35 17.30
N TYR A 339 2.30 12.59 16.31
CA TYR A 339 2.64 12.75 14.91
C TYR A 339 2.16 14.10 14.36
N THR A 340 2.97 14.68 13.49
CA THR A 340 2.66 15.90 12.75
C THR A 340 2.58 15.61 11.26
N LYS A 341 1.52 16.10 10.60
CA LYS A 341 1.38 16.06 9.12
C LYS A 341 2.48 16.93 8.51
N VAL A 342 3.25 16.36 7.60
CA VAL A 342 4.28 17.10 6.84
C VAL A 342 3.59 17.95 5.78
N SER A 343 3.91 19.25 5.74
CA SER A 343 3.42 20.14 4.69
C SER A 343 4.08 19.82 3.34
N ALA A 344 3.40 20.11 2.23
CA ALA A 344 3.89 19.84 0.89
C ALA A 344 5.31 20.41 0.64
N ASP A 345 5.58 21.61 1.17
CA ASP A 345 6.88 22.28 1.04
C ASP A 345 8.00 21.57 1.81
N ALA A 346 7.66 20.89 2.90
CA ALA A 346 8.61 20.18 3.75
C ALA A 346 8.79 18.71 3.36
N LEU A 347 7.96 18.16 2.46
CA LEU A 347 8.07 16.77 1.99
C LEU A 347 9.48 16.38 1.51
N PRO A 348 10.23 17.24 0.78
CA PRO A 348 11.59 16.89 0.36
C PRO A 348 12.56 16.68 1.54
N ILE A 349 12.36 17.38 2.65
CA ILE A 349 13.21 17.29 3.86
C ILE A 349 12.98 15.95 4.56
N PHE A 350 11.72 15.49 4.60
CA PHE A 350 11.31 14.25 5.25
C PHE A 350 11.31 13.04 4.29
N ASN A 351 12.07 13.10 3.20
CA ASN A 351 12.13 11.99 2.26
C ASN A 351 12.66 10.71 2.93
N ASN A 352 12.01 9.57 2.64
CA ASN A 352 12.22 8.26 3.29
C ASN A 352 11.92 8.21 4.80
N ARG A 353 11.31 9.25 5.37
CA ARG A 353 11.03 9.37 6.80
C ARG A 353 9.61 9.89 6.97
N GLY A 354 8.64 8.99 6.84
CA GLY A 354 7.23 9.31 7.04
C GLY A 354 6.34 8.09 6.90
N TYR A 355 5.28 8.04 7.69
CA TYR A 355 4.24 7.02 7.61
C TYR A 355 3.16 7.50 6.65
N PRO A 356 2.78 6.69 5.64
CA PRO A 356 1.72 7.05 4.71
C PRO A 356 0.35 6.87 5.38
N PHE A 357 -0.52 7.85 5.17
CA PHE A 357 -1.91 7.85 5.57
C PHE A 357 -2.75 8.50 4.48
N ILE A 358 -3.89 7.92 4.15
CA ILE A 358 -4.78 8.48 3.12
C ILE A 358 -5.98 9.10 3.81
N ASN A 359 -6.24 10.37 3.58
CA ASN A 359 -7.44 11.00 4.13
C ASN A 359 -8.70 10.39 3.45
N PRO A 360 -9.64 9.81 4.22
CA PRO A 360 -10.81 9.13 3.66
C PRO A 360 -11.78 10.07 2.94
N ASP A 361 -11.81 11.36 3.30
CA ASP A 361 -12.74 12.33 2.70
C ASP A 361 -12.14 13.01 1.47
N SER A 362 -10.86 13.39 1.53
CA SER A 362 -10.19 14.16 0.47
C SER A 362 -9.37 13.31 -0.51
N TYR A 363 -9.11 12.04 -0.18
CA TYR A 363 -8.23 11.15 -0.95
C TYR A 363 -6.79 11.69 -1.07
N GLU A 364 -6.41 12.62 -0.19
CA GLU A 364 -5.05 13.14 -0.09
C GLU A 364 -4.15 12.09 0.55
N LEU A 365 -3.04 11.76 -0.11
CA LEU A 365 -1.97 10.95 0.46
C LEU A 365 -1.10 11.84 1.37
N GLU A 366 -1.32 11.72 2.66
CA GLU A 366 -0.63 12.45 3.70
C GLU A 366 0.57 11.65 4.25
N TRP A 367 1.56 12.39 4.74
CA TRP A 367 2.75 11.82 5.38
C TRP A 367 2.87 12.33 6.80
N TYR A 368 2.97 11.40 7.75
CA TYR A 368 3.06 11.68 9.17
C TYR A 368 4.45 11.36 9.70
N VAL A 369 5.00 12.25 10.53
CA VAL A 369 6.32 12.10 11.14
C VAL A 369 6.21 12.31 12.65
N PRO A 370 6.94 11.55 13.48
CA PRO A 370 7.03 11.80 14.91
C PRO A 370 7.38 13.26 15.23
N ASN A 371 6.72 13.86 16.22
CA ASN A 371 6.92 15.27 16.55
C ASN A 371 8.37 15.64 16.87
N ASP A 372 9.05 14.78 17.62
CA ASP A 372 10.46 14.93 17.97
C ASP A 372 11.33 15.02 16.71
N MET A 373 11.09 14.17 15.72
CA MET A 373 11.78 14.21 14.43
C MET A 373 11.43 15.47 13.65
N TYR A 374 10.15 15.85 13.61
CA TYR A 374 9.66 17.02 12.88
C TYR A 374 10.32 18.32 13.36
N TYR A 375 10.34 18.56 14.67
CA TYR A 375 10.92 19.78 15.26
C TYR A 375 12.45 19.81 15.23
N ASN A 376 13.11 18.66 15.17
CA ASN A 376 14.57 18.58 15.09
C ASN A 376 15.11 18.82 13.68
N MET A 377 14.37 18.41 12.64
CA MET A 377 14.82 18.53 11.24
C MET A 377 14.46 19.87 10.60
N LEU A 378 13.38 20.53 11.05
CA LEU A 378 13.05 21.84 10.54
C LEU A 378 14.01 22.90 11.09
N PRO A 379 14.54 23.80 10.23
CA PRO A 379 15.34 24.91 10.70
C PRO A 379 14.49 25.75 11.65
N ARG A 380 14.93 25.91 12.89
CA ARG A 380 14.30 26.85 13.83
C ARG A 380 14.37 28.23 13.20
N THR A 381 13.24 28.74 12.73
CA THR A 381 13.09 30.13 12.31
C THR A 381 13.46 30.98 13.53
N ARG A 382 14.59 31.69 13.43
CA ARG A 382 15.05 32.65 14.43
C ARG A 382 14.30 33.97 14.29
#